data_AF-A0A378U7K9-F1
#
_entry.id   AF-A0A378U7K9-F1
#
_cell.length_a   1.000
_cell.length_b   1.000
_cell.length_c   1.000
_cell.angle_alpha   90.00
_cell.angle_beta   90.00
_cell.angle_gamma   90.00
#
_symmetry.space_group_name_H-M   'P 1'
#
loop_
_entity.id
_entity.type
_entity.pdbx_description
1 polymer ?
#
loop_
_entity_poly.entity_id
_entity_poly.type
_entity_poly.pdbx_seq_one_letter_code
_entity_poly.pdbx_strand_id
1 'polypeptide(L)'
;MAPLPEASPGEPAVTFIGLEDRAQQATEDAADAGAEITVLVLDRNTGQLVSNGNGTTIAIASVVKLFIADDLLLQEAKRQTVLSPEDRENLDVMLRSSDDSAAEVFWNRSGGSAIVNRVAARYGLSSTEPPNDGRWWNTTSTAADLVRYYDMLMSGRGGLPAEQANVILSNLAQSTPDAIDGTQPGASIRSDSASPTASTPNRSR
;
A
#
# COMPACT_ATOMS: atom_id res chain seq x y z
N MET A 1 6.73 -23.74 11.74
CA MET A 1 5.62 -23.38 12.64
C MET A 1 4.34 -23.76 11.91
N ALA A 2 3.48 -24.59 12.49
CA ALA A 2 2.18 -24.89 11.87
C ALA A 2 1.29 -23.64 11.89
N PRO A 3 0.36 -23.46 10.94
CA PRO A 3 -0.60 -22.36 10.99
C PRO A 3 -1.43 -22.48 12.27
N LEU A 4 -1.72 -21.34 12.91
CA LEU A 4 -2.71 -21.32 13.99
C LEU A 4 -4.07 -21.73 13.41
N PRO A 5 -4.87 -22.53 14.14
CA PRO A 5 -6.21 -22.89 13.68
C PRO A 5 -7.05 -21.63 13.45
N GLU A 6 -7.78 -21.60 12.33
CA GLU A 6 -8.77 -20.55 12.06
C GLU A 6 -9.84 -20.57 13.16
N ALA A 7 -10.17 -19.39 13.69
CA ALA A 7 -11.21 -19.23 14.68
C ALA A 7 -12.61 -19.55 14.09
N SER A 8 -13.53 -20.01 14.94
CA SER A 8 -14.91 -20.25 14.54
C SER A 8 -15.58 -18.95 14.06
N PRO A 9 -16.51 -19.00 13.10
CA PRO A 9 -17.24 -17.81 12.66
C PRO A 9 -17.91 -17.09 13.84
N GLY A 10 -17.57 -15.82 14.05
CA GLY A 10 -18.16 -14.96 15.07
C GLY A 10 -17.34 -14.78 16.36
N GLU A 11 -16.24 -15.51 16.55
CA GLU A 11 -15.30 -15.27 17.65
C GLU A 11 -14.04 -14.54 17.12
N PRO A 12 -13.52 -13.53 17.85
CA PRO A 12 -12.28 -12.90 17.47
C PRO A 12 -11.15 -13.92 17.39
N ALA A 13 -10.25 -13.75 16.42
CA ALA A 13 -9.04 -14.53 16.39
C ALA A 13 -8.28 -14.36 17.72
N VAL A 14 -7.64 -15.43 18.23
CA VAL A 14 -6.85 -15.38 19.49
C VAL A 14 -5.80 -14.26 19.45
N THR A 15 -5.33 -13.91 18.25
CA THR A 15 -4.40 -12.79 18.00
C THR A 15 -4.98 -11.40 18.30
N PHE A 16 -6.30 -11.24 18.47
CA PHE A 16 -6.94 -9.98 18.86
C PHE A 16 -6.99 -9.77 20.38
N ILE A 17 -6.77 -10.82 21.17
CA ILE A 17 -6.68 -10.68 22.63
C ILE A 17 -5.48 -9.79 22.97
N GLY A 18 -5.73 -8.69 23.71
CA GLY A 18 -4.71 -7.70 24.08
C GLY A 18 -4.05 -7.00 22.88
N LEU A 19 -4.69 -6.97 21.71
CA LEU A 19 -4.13 -6.30 20.53
C LEU A 19 -4.14 -4.77 20.69
N GLU A 20 -5.14 -4.22 21.39
CA GLU A 20 -5.23 -2.79 21.68
C GLU A 20 -4.05 -2.31 22.54
N ASP A 21 -3.76 -3.00 23.65
CA ASP A 21 -2.60 -2.72 24.51
C ASP A 21 -1.28 -2.81 23.72
N ARG A 22 -1.14 -3.82 22.86
CA ARG A 22 0.05 -3.97 22.00
C ARG A 22 0.17 -2.87 20.94
N ALA A 23 -0.95 -2.40 20.38
CA ALA A 23 -0.96 -1.30 19.42
C ALA A 23 -0.60 0.03 20.11
N GLN A 24 -1.07 0.23 21.34
CA GLN A 24 -0.68 1.37 22.18
C GLN A 24 0.82 1.32 22.50
N GLN A 25 1.32 0.19 22.99
CA GLN A 25 2.74 0.01 23.29
C GLN A 25 3.62 0.26 22.04
N ALA A 26 3.24 -0.29 20.88
CA ALA A 26 3.98 -0.06 19.65
C ALA A 26 3.99 1.42 19.21
N THR A 27 2.93 2.16 19.53
CA THR A 27 2.84 3.60 19.24
C THR A 27 3.76 4.40 20.17
N GLU A 28 3.85 4.03 21.44
CA GLU A 28 4.78 4.62 22.40
C GLU A 28 6.24 4.33 22.03
N ASP A 29 6.56 3.07 21.72
CA ASP A 29 7.90 2.66 21.29
C ASP A 29 8.34 3.39 20.01
N ALA A 30 7.43 3.59 19.06
CA ALA A 30 7.70 4.37 17.85
C ALA A 30 7.99 5.84 18.18
N ALA A 31 7.19 6.45 19.06
CA ALA A 31 7.39 7.83 19.48
C ALA A 31 8.73 8.03 20.20
N ASP A 32 9.12 7.10 21.06
CA ASP A 32 10.42 7.09 21.74
C ASP A 32 11.58 6.96 20.75
N ALA A 33 11.38 6.26 19.64
CA ALA A 33 12.31 6.18 18.52
C ALA A 33 12.26 7.38 17.56
N GLY A 34 11.42 8.38 17.82
CA GLY A 34 11.25 9.57 16.98
C GLY A 34 10.44 9.34 15.70
N ALA A 35 9.63 8.28 15.65
CA ALA A 35 8.75 7.95 14.55
C ALA A 35 7.27 8.16 14.93
N GLU A 36 6.47 8.57 13.97
CA GLU A 36 5.01 8.55 14.07
C GLU A 36 4.48 7.36 13.27
N ILE A 37 3.60 6.56 13.88
CA ILE A 37 2.95 5.44 13.19
C ILE A 37 1.44 5.59 13.19
N THR A 38 0.81 5.02 12.18
CA THR A 38 -0.64 4.83 12.09
C THR A 38 -0.94 3.35 11.99
N VAL A 39 -1.84 2.85 12.82
CA VAL A 39 -2.21 1.43 12.87
C VAL A 39 -3.73 1.29 12.81
N LEU A 40 -4.20 0.43 11.91
CA LEU A 40 -5.57 -0.06 11.89
C LEU A 40 -5.56 -1.54 11.48
N VAL A 41 -6.19 -2.38 12.29
CA VAL A 41 -6.33 -3.82 12.04
C VAL A 41 -7.82 -4.16 12.05
N LEU A 42 -8.28 -4.87 11.02
CA LEU A 42 -9.63 -5.39 10.89
C LEU A 42 -9.63 -6.91 11.01
N ASP A 43 -10.38 -7.43 11.97
CA ASP A 43 -10.81 -8.82 11.94
C ASP A 43 -11.98 -8.96 10.96
N ARG A 44 -11.73 -9.60 9.82
CA ARG A 44 -12.74 -9.76 8.77
C ARG A 44 -13.83 -10.78 9.12
N ASN A 45 -13.62 -11.64 10.12
CA ASN A 45 -14.61 -12.63 10.55
C ASN A 45 -15.65 -12.00 11.48
N THR A 46 -15.23 -11.07 12.34
CA THR A 46 -16.08 -10.45 13.37
C THR A 46 -16.43 -9.00 13.08
N GLY A 47 -15.66 -8.32 12.23
CA GLY A 47 -15.74 -6.89 12.01
C GLY A 47 -15.04 -6.05 13.09
N GLN A 48 -14.36 -6.68 14.05
CA GLN A 48 -13.64 -5.96 15.11
C GLN A 48 -12.50 -5.12 14.52
N LEU A 49 -12.40 -3.86 14.96
CA LEU A 49 -11.32 -2.94 14.60
C LEU A 49 -10.46 -2.65 15.82
N VAL A 50 -9.14 -2.61 15.62
CA VAL A 50 -8.17 -2.10 16.60
C VAL A 50 -7.33 -1.04 15.91
N SER A 51 -7.19 0.12 16.54
CA SER A 51 -6.43 1.25 16.02
C SER A 51 -5.66 1.94 17.14
N ASN A 52 -4.55 2.60 16.79
CA ASN A 52 -3.91 3.56 17.68
C ASN A 52 -4.56 4.96 17.64
N GLY A 53 -5.68 5.12 16.94
CA GLY A 53 -6.43 6.38 16.84
C GLY A 53 -5.81 7.43 15.92
N ASN A 54 -4.64 7.15 15.32
CA ASN A 54 -4.02 8.06 14.37
C ASN A 54 -4.75 7.98 13.01
N GLY A 55 -5.31 9.09 12.55
CA GLY A 55 -6.03 9.20 11.27
C GLY A 55 -5.24 9.94 10.19
N THR A 56 -3.94 10.18 10.41
CA THR A 56 -3.12 10.99 9.53
C THR A 56 -3.09 10.44 8.10
N THR A 57 -3.22 11.35 7.14
CA THR A 57 -3.05 11.06 5.72
C THR A 57 -1.56 11.06 5.39
N ILE A 58 -1.07 9.99 4.79
CA ILE A 58 0.34 9.81 4.43
C ILE A 58 0.50 9.48 2.95
N ALA A 59 1.66 9.81 2.38
CA ALA A 59 2.03 9.29 1.06
C ALA A 59 2.22 7.77 1.16
N ILE A 60 1.54 7.02 0.29
CA ILE A 60 1.50 5.55 0.37
C ILE A 60 2.58 4.87 -0.48
N ALA A 61 3.38 5.64 -1.22
CA ALA A 61 4.47 5.14 -2.06
C ALA A 61 4.02 3.93 -2.90
N SER A 62 4.77 2.82 -2.86
CA SER A 62 4.49 1.61 -3.64
C SER A 62 3.15 0.93 -3.35
N VAL A 63 2.45 1.24 -2.25
CA VAL A 63 1.11 0.66 -1.99
C VAL A 63 0.12 1.07 -3.07
N VAL A 64 0.28 2.23 -3.73
CA VAL A 64 -0.59 2.65 -4.84
C VAL A 64 -0.54 1.70 -6.05
N LYS A 65 0.50 0.87 -6.19
CA LYS A 65 0.60 -0.13 -7.28
C LYS A 65 -0.56 -1.12 -7.24
N LEU A 66 -1.20 -1.29 -6.08
CA LEU A 66 -2.46 -2.03 -5.95
C LEU A 66 -3.60 -1.36 -6.72
N PHE A 67 -3.70 -0.03 -6.66
CA PHE A 67 -4.72 0.74 -7.38
C PHE A 67 -4.47 0.71 -8.89
N ILE A 68 -3.19 0.79 -9.28
CA ILE A 68 -2.77 0.63 -10.68
C ILE A 68 -3.18 -0.76 -11.21
N ALA A 69 -2.86 -1.82 -10.46
CA ALA A 69 -3.22 -3.19 -10.82
C ALA A 69 -4.73 -3.41 -10.89
N ASP A 70 -5.48 -2.96 -9.87
CA ASP A 70 -6.93 -3.10 -9.81
C ASP A 70 -7.61 -2.42 -10.99
N ASP A 71 -7.27 -1.16 -11.25
CA ASP A 71 -7.85 -0.41 -12.36
C ASP A 71 -7.51 -1.04 -13.72
N LEU A 72 -6.26 -1.48 -13.92
CA LEU A 72 -5.83 -2.15 -15.14
C LEU A 72 -6.59 -3.47 -15.39
N LEU A 73 -6.71 -4.30 -14.35
CA LEU A 73 -7.39 -5.59 -14.44
C LEU A 73 -8.90 -5.43 -14.60
N LEU A 74 -9.50 -4.38 -14.02
CA LEU A 74 -10.90 -4.06 -14.26
C LEU A 74 -11.14 -3.64 -15.71
N GLN A 75 -10.26 -2.84 -16.30
CA GLN A 75 -10.34 -2.47 -17.71
C GLN A 75 -10.22 -3.71 -18.61
N GLU A 76 -9.31 -4.63 -18.28
CA GLU A 76 -9.16 -5.89 -19.00
C GLU A 76 -10.43 -6.76 -18.92
N ALA A 77 -10.98 -6.94 -17.72
CA ALA A 77 -12.21 -7.70 -17.52
C ALA A 77 -13.40 -7.10 -18.30
N LYS A 78 -13.40 -5.78 -18.50
CA LYS A 78 -14.37 -5.05 -19.32
C LYS A 78 -14.05 -5.04 -20.81
N ARG A 79 -12.97 -5.71 -21.25
CA ARG A 79 -12.47 -5.71 -22.63
C ARG A 79 -12.14 -4.32 -23.17
N GLN A 80 -11.77 -3.41 -22.28
CA GLN A 80 -11.34 -2.05 -22.63
C GLN A 80 -9.85 -2.00 -22.95
N THR A 81 -9.10 -3.00 -22.48
CA THR A 81 -7.70 -3.25 -22.82
C THR A 81 -7.46 -4.75 -22.93
N VAL A 82 -6.32 -5.13 -23.50
CA VAL A 82 -5.83 -6.51 -23.58
C VAL A 82 -4.41 -6.53 -23.04
N LEU A 83 -4.12 -7.35 -22.03
CA LEU A 83 -2.77 -7.48 -21.52
C LEU A 83 -1.97 -8.46 -22.37
N SER A 84 -0.84 -7.98 -22.89
CA SER A 84 0.14 -8.83 -23.56
C SER A 84 0.83 -9.76 -22.55
N PRO A 85 1.56 -10.79 -23.02
CA PRO A 85 2.43 -11.58 -22.14
C PRO A 85 3.43 -10.71 -21.35
N GLU A 86 4.02 -9.70 -21.98
CA GLU A 86 4.92 -8.74 -21.34
C GLU A 86 4.21 -7.89 -20.27
N ASP A 87 2.96 -7.47 -20.52
CA ASP A 87 2.16 -6.77 -19.50
C ASP A 87 1.90 -7.66 -18.28
N ARG A 88 1.71 -8.97 -18.48
CA ARG A 88 1.52 -9.91 -17.36
C ARG A 88 2.80 -10.04 -16.54
N GLU A 89 3.95 -10.15 -17.20
CA GLU A 89 5.25 -10.18 -16.53
C GLU A 89 5.50 -8.87 -15.74
N ASN A 90 5.23 -7.72 -16.36
CA ASN A 90 5.33 -6.41 -15.72
C ASN A 90 4.40 -6.27 -14.52
N LEU A 91 3.15 -6.75 -14.62
CA LEU A 91 2.21 -6.77 -13.50
C LEU A 91 2.72 -7.63 -12.34
N ASP A 92 3.27 -8.80 -12.64
CA ASP A 92 3.82 -9.70 -11.63
C ASP A 92 5.01 -9.07 -10.90
N VAL A 93 6.00 -8.51 -11.61
CA VAL A 93 7.17 -7.87 -10.96
C VAL A 93 6.81 -6.59 -10.23
N MET A 94 5.84 -5.81 -10.75
CA MET A 94 5.31 -4.62 -10.07
C MET A 94 4.74 -4.99 -8.69
N LEU A 95 4.03 -6.10 -8.59
CA LEU A 95 3.36 -6.51 -7.35
C LEU A 95 4.25 -7.34 -6.42
N ARG A 96 5.11 -8.21 -6.95
CA ARG A 96 5.98 -9.08 -6.14
C ARG A 96 7.21 -8.35 -5.61
N SER A 97 7.79 -7.48 -6.44
CA SER A 97 9.08 -6.86 -6.17
C SER A 97 9.02 -5.34 -6.29
N SER A 98 7.81 -4.77 -6.30
CA SER A 98 7.60 -3.32 -6.28
C SER A 98 8.28 -2.59 -7.44
N ASP A 99 8.40 -3.20 -8.63
CA ASP A 99 9.09 -2.57 -9.77
C ASP A 99 8.45 -1.23 -10.18
N ASP A 100 9.26 -0.16 -10.15
CA ASP A 100 8.82 1.20 -10.46
C ASP A 100 8.63 1.42 -11.96
N SER A 101 9.43 0.75 -12.80
CA SER A 101 9.35 0.91 -14.26
C SER A 101 8.06 0.30 -14.82
N ALA A 102 7.66 -0.87 -14.30
CA ALA A 102 6.38 -1.49 -14.61
C ALA A 102 5.20 -0.63 -14.12
N ALA A 103 5.30 -0.06 -12.92
CA ALA A 103 4.31 0.87 -12.42
C ALA A 103 4.17 2.11 -13.30
N GLU A 104 5.28 2.68 -13.76
CA GLU A 104 5.30 3.84 -14.64
C GLU A 104 4.63 3.56 -15.99
N VAL A 105 4.86 2.37 -16.57
CA VAL A 105 4.18 1.94 -17.81
C VAL A 105 2.66 1.92 -17.62
N PHE A 106 2.17 1.29 -16.56
CA PHE A 106 0.73 1.16 -16.33
C PHE A 106 0.06 2.44 -15.87
N TRP A 107 0.77 3.26 -15.09
CA TRP A 107 0.34 4.59 -14.68
C TRP A 107 0.08 5.47 -15.89
N ASN A 108 1.08 5.59 -16.79
CA ASN A 108 0.97 6.41 -17.98
C ASN A 108 -0.10 5.88 -18.95
N ARG A 109 -0.13 4.55 -19.15
CA ARG A 109 -1.12 3.90 -20.02
C ARG A 109 -2.56 4.13 -19.55
N SER A 110 -2.81 4.12 -18.25
CA SER A 110 -4.17 4.16 -17.68
C SER A 110 -4.62 5.56 -17.24
N GLY A 111 -3.91 6.60 -17.67
CA GLY A 111 -4.31 8.01 -17.47
C GLY A 111 -3.83 8.64 -16.17
N GLY A 112 -2.74 8.14 -15.58
CA GLY A 112 -2.08 8.71 -14.41
C GLY A 112 -3.00 8.84 -13.20
N SER A 113 -3.05 10.05 -12.61
CA SER A 113 -3.88 10.37 -11.44
C SER A 113 -5.36 10.00 -11.56
N ALA A 114 -5.88 9.83 -12.78
CA ALA A 114 -7.25 9.35 -12.99
C ALA A 114 -7.48 7.93 -12.46
N ILE A 115 -6.43 7.10 -12.36
CA ILE A 115 -6.47 5.77 -11.75
C ILE A 115 -6.92 5.87 -10.29
N VAL A 116 -6.25 6.72 -9.50
CA VAL A 116 -6.55 6.91 -8.08
C VAL A 116 -7.99 7.38 -7.89
N ASN A 117 -8.44 8.35 -8.70
CA ASN A 117 -9.82 8.85 -8.64
C ASN A 117 -10.85 7.74 -8.91
N ARG A 118 -10.64 6.89 -9.93
CA ARG A 118 -11.57 5.79 -10.25
C ARG A 118 -11.61 4.74 -9.14
N VAL A 119 -10.45 4.38 -8.58
CA VAL A 119 -10.35 3.40 -7.50
C VAL A 119 -10.97 3.97 -6.21
N ALA A 120 -10.58 5.19 -5.80
CA ALA A 120 -11.13 5.85 -4.62
C ALA A 120 -12.66 5.99 -4.69
N ALA A 121 -13.21 6.40 -5.83
CA ALA A 121 -14.65 6.50 -6.02
C ALA A 121 -15.36 5.13 -5.92
N ARG A 122 -14.81 4.09 -6.53
CA ARG A 122 -15.42 2.74 -6.54
C ARG A 122 -15.39 2.06 -5.18
N TYR A 123 -14.31 2.26 -4.43
CA TYR A 123 -14.15 1.68 -3.10
C TYR A 123 -14.69 2.59 -1.98
N GLY A 124 -14.98 3.87 -2.27
CA GLY A 124 -15.40 4.85 -1.28
C GLY A 124 -14.26 5.21 -0.32
N LEU A 125 -13.07 5.47 -0.87
CA LEU A 125 -11.85 5.85 -0.13
C LEU A 125 -11.78 7.38 -0.04
N SER A 126 -12.52 7.96 0.91
CA SER A 126 -12.78 9.42 0.93
C SER A 126 -11.58 10.27 1.34
N SER A 127 -10.53 9.66 1.88
CA SER A 127 -9.30 10.34 2.32
C SER A 127 -8.11 9.99 1.42
N THR A 128 -8.37 9.34 0.28
CA THR A 128 -7.36 8.91 -0.67
C THR A 128 -7.33 9.87 -1.84
N GLU A 129 -6.21 10.57 -2.02
CA GLU A 129 -6.09 11.63 -3.01
C GLU A 129 -4.99 11.34 -4.03
N PRO A 130 -5.21 11.67 -5.31
CA PRO A 130 -4.15 11.58 -6.32
C PRO A 130 -3.02 12.57 -6.03
N PRO A 131 -1.81 12.31 -6.57
CA PRO A 131 -0.71 13.26 -6.49
C PRO A 131 -0.97 14.49 -7.37
N ASN A 132 -0.57 15.67 -6.87
CA ASN A 132 -0.66 16.94 -7.60
C ASN A 132 0.46 17.14 -8.63
N ASP A 133 1.55 16.39 -8.52
CA ASP A 133 2.74 16.46 -9.38
C ASP A 133 2.79 15.35 -10.44
N GLY A 134 1.73 14.54 -10.53
CA GLY A 134 1.62 13.41 -11.46
C GLY A 134 2.47 12.19 -11.11
N ARG A 135 3.20 12.20 -9.99
CA ARG A 135 4.08 11.12 -9.55
C ARG A 135 3.31 10.16 -8.67
N TRP A 136 3.02 8.95 -9.17
CA TRP A 136 2.12 7.99 -8.50
C TRP A 136 2.49 7.72 -7.04
N TRP A 137 3.79 7.68 -6.69
CA TRP A 137 4.26 7.41 -5.32
C TRP A 137 3.85 8.48 -4.30
N ASN A 138 3.47 9.68 -4.75
CA ASN A 138 2.96 10.76 -3.91
C ASN A 138 1.44 10.70 -3.70
N THR A 139 0.77 9.63 -4.15
CA THR A 139 -0.63 9.35 -3.77
C THR A 139 -0.72 9.28 -2.26
N THR A 140 -1.73 9.94 -1.68
CA THR A 140 -1.93 9.93 -0.24
C THR A 140 -3.16 9.10 0.14
N SER A 141 -3.15 8.52 1.34
CA SER A 141 -4.29 7.77 1.88
C SER A 141 -4.19 7.68 3.41
N THR A 142 -5.17 7.03 4.03
CA THR A 142 -5.20 6.71 5.46
C THR A 142 -5.22 5.20 5.66
N ALA A 143 -4.85 4.72 6.86
CA ALA A 143 -4.99 3.30 7.17
C ALA A 143 -6.45 2.80 7.08
N ALA A 144 -7.43 3.67 7.40
CA ALA A 144 -8.85 3.37 7.25
C ALA A 144 -9.23 3.08 5.79
N ASP A 145 -8.79 3.91 4.87
CA ASP A 145 -9.04 3.72 3.44
C ASP A 145 -8.33 2.45 2.91
N LEU A 146 -7.08 2.22 3.31
CA LEU A 146 -6.35 1.02 2.88
C LEU A 146 -6.97 -0.28 3.41
N VAL A 147 -7.39 -0.33 4.68
CA VAL A 147 -8.10 -1.48 5.25
C VAL A 147 -9.44 -1.70 4.53
N ARG A 148 -10.18 -0.62 4.26
CA ARG A 148 -11.43 -0.68 3.50
C ARG A 148 -11.22 -1.20 2.08
N TYR A 149 -10.17 -0.76 1.40
CA TYR A 149 -9.80 -1.25 0.07
C TYR A 149 -9.58 -2.76 0.09
N TYR A 150 -8.74 -3.27 1.00
CA TYR A 150 -8.47 -4.70 1.12
C TYR A 150 -9.72 -5.53 1.45
N ASP A 151 -10.54 -5.07 2.40
CA ASP A 151 -11.75 -5.78 2.79
C ASP A 151 -12.76 -5.89 1.63
N MET A 152 -12.92 -4.81 0.86
CA MET A 152 -13.78 -4.78 -0.32
C MET A 152 -13.21 -5.58 -1.50
N LEU A 153 -11.89 -5.57 -1.70
CA LEU A 153 -11.21 -6.38 -2.71
C LEU A 153 -11.45 -7.87 -2.43
N MET A 154 -11.19 -8.31 -1.20
CA MET A 154 -11.33 -9.71 -0.80
C MET A 154 -12.78 -10.19 -0.69
N SER A 155 -13.74 -9.28 -0.44
CA SER A 155 -15.17 -9.62 -0.43
C SER A 155 -15.86 -9.46 -1.78
N GLY A 156 -15.16 -8.96 -2.81
CA GLY A 156 -15.72 -8.66 -4.13
C GLY A 156 -16.62 -7.42 -4.17
N ARG A 157 -16.89 -6.77 -3.04
CA ARG A 157 -17.69 -5.53 -2.97
C ARG A 157 -17.02 -4.35 -3.68
N GLY A 158 -15.71 -4.43 -3.92
CA GLY A 158 -14.95 -3.49 -4.75
C GLY A 158 -15.30 -3.54 -6.24
N GLY A 159 -16.06 -4.54 -6.69
CA GLY A 159 -16.49 -4.67 -8.09
C GLY A 159 -15.41 -5.16 -9.06
N LEU A 160 -14.21 -5.49 -8.58
CA LEU A 160 -13.22 -6.23 -9.35
C LEU A 160 -13.65 -7.72 -9.37
N PRO A 161 -13.74 -8.39 -10.53
CA PRO A 161 -14.14 -9.79 -10.54
C PRO A 161 -13.10 -10.66 -9.84
N ALA A 162 -13.56 -11.78 -9.28
CA ALA A 162 -12.75 -12.60 -8.37
C ALA A 162 -11.47 -13.13 -9.02
N GLU A 163 -11.50 -13.47 -10.31
CA GLU A 163 -10.33 -13.91 -11.06
C GLU A 163 -9.23 -12.84 -11.08
N GLN A 164 -9.60 -11.58 -11.32
CA GLN A 164 -8.68 -10.44 -11.33
C GLN A 164 -8.19 -10.10 -9.91
N ALA A 165 -9.07 -10.13 -8.91
CA ALA A 165 -8.66 -9.93 -7.52
C ALA A 165 -7.63 -10.99 -7.08
N ASN A 166 -7.81 -12.24 -7.51
CA ASN A 166 -6.87 -13.33 -7.24
C ASN A 166 -5.50 -13.09 -7.87
N VAL A 167 -5.41 -12.46 -9.05
CA VAL A 167 -4.10 -12.08 -9.64
C VAL A 167 -3.33 -11.16 -8.68
N ILE A 168 -3.99 -10.18 -8.07
CA ILE A 168 -3.35 -9.27 -7.09
C ILE A 168 -2.94 -10.06 -5.85
N LEU A 169 -3.86 -10.82 -5.25
CA LEU A 169 -3.62 -11.54 -4.00
C LEU A 169 -2.54 -12.62 -4.14
N SER A 170 -2.52 -13.37 -5.25
CA SER A 170 -1.50 -14.38 -5.51
C SER A 170 -0.12 -13.78 -5.76
N ASN A 171 -0.02 -12.58 -6.33
CA ASN A 171 1.25 -11.86 -6.46
C ASN A 171 1.74 -11.37 -5.09
N LEU A 172 0.86 -10.79 -4.26
CA LEU A 172 1.22 -10.37 -2.90
C LEU A 172 1.68 -11.55 -2.03
N ALA A 173 1.06 -12.72 -2.17
CA ALA A 173 1.50 -13.93 -1.48
C ALA A 173 2.89 -14.44 -1.92
N GLN A 174 3.39 -13.96 -3.05
CA GLN A 174 4.69 -14.29 -3.63
C GLN A 174 5.66 -13.10 -3.56
N SER A 175 5.40 -12.11 -2.69
CA SER A 175 6.27 -10.95 -2.52
C SER A 175 7.70 -11.36 -2.18
N THR A 176 8.67 -10.72 -2.81
CA THR A 176 10.09 -10.93 -2.49
C THR A 176 10.50 -10.07 -1.29
N PRO A 177 11.47 -10.53 -0.46
CA PRO A 177 11.94 -9.76 0.69
C PRO A 177 12.55 -8.41 0.31
N ASP A 178 13.14 -8.33 -0.89
CA ASP A 178 13.76 -7.13 -1.44
C ASP A 178 12.96 -6.68 -2.68
N ALA A 179 12.70 -5.38 -2.81
CA ALA A 179 12.28 -4.78 -4.07
C ALA A 179 13.46 -4.75 -5.06
N ILE A 180 13.19 -4.67 -6.37
CA ILE A 180 14.23 -4.70 -7.42
C ILE A 180 15.25 -3.55 -7.27
N ASP A 181 14.86 -2.44 -6.64
CA ASP A 181 15.73 -1.29 -6.37
C ASP A 181 16.57 -1.43 -5.07
N GLY A 182 16.51 -2.58 -4.40
CA GLY A 182 17.22 -2.86 -3.16
C GLY A 182 16.59 -2.22 -1.92
N THR A 183 15.39 -1.65 -2.03
CA THR A 183 14.62 -1.21 -0.87
C THR A 183 13.86 -2.40 -0.26
N GLN A 184 13.84 -2.50 1.06
CA GLN A 184 12.90 -3.40 1.74
C GLN A 184 11.48 -2.88 1.47
N PRO A 185 10.46 -3.74 1.31
CA PRO A 185 9.05 -3.34 1.37
C PRO A 185 8.75 -2.75 2.76
N GLY A 186 9.03 -1.47 2.93
CA GLY A 186 9.12 -0.79 4.22
C GLY A 186 9.91 0.50 4.07
N ALA A 187 9.26 1.51 3.49
CA ALA A 187 9.63 2.92 3.44
C ALA A 187 11.08 3.27 3.87
N SER A 188 11.97 3.51 2.90
CA SER A 188 13.14 4.36 3.14
C SER A 188 12.92 5.71 2.45
N ILE A 189 12.40 6.66 3.21
CA ILE A 189 12.52 8.08 2.88
C ILE A 189 14.02 8.39 2.94
N ARG A 190 14.66 8.63 1.79
CA ARG A 190 16.02 9.18 1.78
C ARG A 190 15.97 10.57 2.42
N SER A 191 16.55 10.71 3.60
CA SER A 191 16.89 12.00 4.17
C SER A 191 18.08 12.56 3.40
N ASP A 192 17.83 13.40 2.39
CA ASP A 192 18.87 14.25 1.82
C ASP A 192 19.21 15.34 2.84
N SER A 193 20.19 15.06 3.71
CA SER A 193 20.85 16.07 4.52
C SER A 193 21.97 16.72 3.70
N ALA A 194 21.59 17.63 2.81
CA ALA A 194 22.52 18.62 2.30
C ALA A 194 22.82 19.64 3.42
N SER A 195 23.84 19.36 4.24
CA SER A 195 24.40 20.38 5.15
C SER A 195 25.35 21.31 4.38
N PRO A 196 25.18 22.64 4.45
CA PRO A 196 26.13 23.58 3.90
C PRO A 196 27.32 23.70 4.85
N THR A 197 28.51 23.28 4.42
CA THR A 197 29.73 23.55 5.19
C THR A 197 30.19 24.99 4.92
N ALA A 198 30.13 25.81 5.96
CA ALA A 198 30.74 27.12 5.99
C ALA A 198 31.99 27.14 6.90
N SER A 199 33.04 27.79 6.38
CA SER A 199 34.20 28.40 7.05
C SER A 199 35.33 27.47 7.52
N THR A 200 36.59 27.73 7.19
CA THR A 200 37.36 28.87 7.73
C THR A 200 38.57 29.27 6.85
N PRO A 201 39.18 30.46 7.07
CA PRO A 201 40.10 31.13 6.16
C PRO A 201 41.57 30.74 6.38
N ASN A 202 42.41 30.90 5.36
CA ASN A 202 43.86 30.88 5.53
C ASN A 202 44.47 32.23 5.13
N ARG A 203 45.20 32.86 6.06
CA ARG A 203 46.02 34.06 5.86
C ARG A 203 47.50 33.64 5.74
N SER A 204 48.21 34.33 4.85
CA SER A 204 49.68 34.48 4.73
C SER A 204 50.39 33.30 4.07
N ARG A 205 51.25 33.47 3.06
CA ARG A 205 52.12 34.59 2.65
C ARG A 205 52.02 34.88 1.17
#